data_AF-A0A654BVT1-F1
#
_entry.id   AF-A0A654BVT1-F1
#
_cell.length_a   1.000
_cell.length_b   1.000
_cell.length_c   1.000
_cell.angle_alpha   90.00
_cell.angle_beta   90.00
_cell.angle_gamma   90.00
#
_symmetry.space_group_name_H-M   'P 1'
#
loop_
_entity.id
_entity.type
_entity.pdbx_description
1 polymer ?
#
loop_
_entity_poly.entity_id
_entity_poly.type
_entity_poly.pdbx_seq_one_letter_code
_entity_poly.pdbx_strand_id
1 'polypeptide(L)'
;MARTIAIVVTAVAAGLFAWAVPLARLFDAFTPLITALSIMVAAVFVRLNRGMPSLEWKSLDPGERQGLTTAILHVTTEYGWIIGIIATVLVGLVTLTVIGKADAAIWPEWIRRTTSGAVGSFISLCAARMGYVVWRDIDVVRLQKRLIDGAGSRESFEQQENLADGKVANIRAANVRAVAVQPPKAWGE
;
A
#
# COMPACT_ATOMS: atom_id res chain seq x y z
N MET A 1 2.52 -10.22 -11.90
CA MET A 1 3.98 -9.97 -11.77
C MET A 1 4.49 -10.15 -10.35
N ALA A 2 3.96 -9.47 -9.33
CA ALA A 2 4.49 -9.56 -7.95
C ALA A 2 4.54 -11.00 -7.37
N ARG A 3 3.52 -11.82 -7.63
CA ARG A 3 3.51 -13.24 -7.23
C ARG A 3 4.65 -14.03 -7.89
N THR A 4 4.88 -13.82 -9.18
CA THR A 4 5.91 -14.51 -9.95
C THR A 4 7.31 -14.14 -9.46
N ILE A 5 7.55 -12.86 -9.18
CA ILE A 5 8.82 -12.37 -8.62
C ILE A 5 9.06 -12.99 -7.24
N ALA A 6 8.05 -13.00 -6.37
CA ALA A 6 8.15 -13.64 -5.06
C ALA A 6 8.52 -15.12 -5.19
N ILE A 7 7.87 -15.86 -6.09
CA ILE A 7 8.16 -17.29 -6.34
C ILE A 7 9.62 -17.47 -6.81
N VAL A 8 10.07 -16.69 -7.79
CA VAL A 8 11.44 -16.79 -8.32
C VAL A 8 12.46 -16.48 -7.23
N VAL A 9 12.28 -15.39 -6.49
CA VAL A 9 13.19 -14.99 -5.39
C VAL A 9 13.24 -16.08 -4.33
N THR A 10 12.10 -16.67 -3.96
CA THR A 10 12.05 -17.76 -2.96
C THR A 10 12.71 -19.03 -3.45
N ALA A 11 12.53 -19.40 -4.71
CA ALA A 11 13.13 -20.60 -5.29
C ALA A 11 14.67 -20.45 -5.38
N VAL A 12 15.16 -19.29 -5.79
CA VAL A 12 16.59 -18.99 -5.84
C VAL A 12 17.19 -19.01 -4.43
N ALA A 13 16.53 -18.37 -3.47
CA ALA A 13 16.97 -18.39 -2.07
C ALA A 13 16.99 -19.80 -1.49
N ALA A 14 15.97 -20.63 -1.80
CA ALA A 14 15.92 -22.02 -1.36
C ALA A 14 17.15 -22.80 -1.86
N GLY A 15 17.48 -22.65 -3.15
CA GLY A 15 18.66 -23.30 -3.74
C GLY A 15 19.96 -22.82 -3.11
N LEU A 16 20.12 -21.51 -2.94
CA LEU A 16 21.32 -20.92 -2.33
C LEU A 16 21.51 -21.37 -0.88
N PHE A 17 20.45 -21.38 -0.06
CA PHE A 17 20.54 -21.82 1.33
C PHE A 17 20.74 -23.33 1.45
N ALA A 18 20.08 -24.12 0.61
CA ALA A 18 20.25 -25.58 0.60
C ALA A 18 21.68 -26.00 0.21
N TRP A 19 22.33 -25.23 -0.67
CA TRP A 19 23.67 -25.55 -1.16
C TRP A 19 24.80 -24.90 -0.33
N ALA A 20 24.67 -23.62 0.00
CA ALA A 20 25.78 -22.83 0.55
C ALA A 20 25.74 -22.65 2.07
N VAL A 21 24.60 -22.85 2.74
CA VAL A 21 24.44 -22.52 4.16
C VAL A 21 24.31 -23.78 5.01
N PRO A 22 25.33 -24.13 5.83
CA PRO A 22 25.22 -25.21 6.79
C PRO A 22 24.16 -24.88 7.84
N LEU A 23 23.20 -25.79 8.06
CA LEU A 23 22.12 -25.62 9.05
C LEU A 23 22.65 -25.21 10.44
N ALA A 24 23.79 -25.78 10.87
CA ALA A 24 24.40 -25.47 12.16
C ALA A 24 24.81 -23.98 12.32
N ARG A 25 25.22 -23.30 11.24
CA ARG A 25 25.52 -21.86 11.27
C ARG A 25 24.24 -21.02 11.25
N LEU A 26 23.17 -21.55 10.67
CA LEU A 26 21.88 -20.88 10.61
C LEU A 26 21.21 -20.78 11.99
N PHE A 27 21.45 -21.76 12.87
CA PHE A 27 21.01 -21.72 14.27
C PHE A 27 21.51 -20.47 15.02
N ASP A 28 22.75 -20.05 14.75
CA ASP A 28 23.34 -18.86 15.38
C ASP A 28 22.63 -17.56 14.91
N ALA A 29 21.94 -17.62 13.77
CA ALA A 29 21.14 -16.53 13.20
C ALA A 29 19.63 -16.62 13.53
N PHE A 30 19.14 -17.67 14.18
CA PHE A 30 17.70 -17.82 14.44
C PHE A 30 17.15 -16.74 15.37
N THR A 31 17.88 -16.38 16.43
CA THR A 31 17.45 -15.30 17.35
C THR A 31 17.25 -13.96 16.61
N PRO A 32 18.24 -13.40 15.88
CA PRO A 32 18.03 -12.16 15.16
C PRO A 32 16.95 -12.28 14.07
N LEU A 33 16.78 -13.45 13.43
CA LEU A 33 15.71 -13.68 12.46
C LEU A 33 14.32 -13.66 13.11
N ILE A 34 14.15 -14.31 14.26
CA ILE A 34 12.91 -14.30 15.04
C ILE A 34 12.58 -12.86 15.47
N THR A 35 13.57 -12.10 15.95
CA THR A 35 13.38 -10.70 16.32
C THR A 35 12.95 -9.86 15.11
N ALA A 36 13.63 -9.99 13.96
CA ALA A 36 13.30 -9.26 12.74
C ALA A 36 11.87 -9.57 12.26
N LEU A 37 11.49 -10.85 12.22
CA LEU A 37 10.14 -11.28 11.84
C LEU A 37 9.08 -10.77 12.82
N SER A 38 9.38 -10.72 14.11
CA SER A 38 8.47 -10.16 15.12
C SER A 38 8.24 -8.66 14.93
N ILE A 39 9.30 -7.90 14.61
CA ILE A 39 9.21 -6.47 14.26
C ILE A 39 8.37 -6.28 13.00
N MET A 40 8.55 -7.14 11.99
CA MET A 40 7.74 -7.09 10.77
C MET A 40 6.24 -7.29 11.07
N VAL A 41 5.90 -8.28 11.89
CA VAL A 41 4.50 -8.53 12.32
C VAL A 41 3.94 -7.31 13.05
N ALA A 42 4.68 -6.75 14.02
CA ALA A 42 4.27 -5.54 14.72
C ALA A 42 4.03 -4.36 13.77
N ALA A 43 4.91 -4.19 12.78
CA ALA A 43 4.78 -3.14 11.77
C ALA A 43 3.55 -3.35 10.85
N VAL A 44 3.15 -4.58 10.58
CA VAL A 44 1.91 -4.88 9.83
C VAL A 44 0.68 -4.63 10.71
N PHE A 45 0.71 -4.98 12.00
CA PHE A 45 -0.38 -4.66 12.93
C PHE A 45 -0.62 -3.16 13.07
N VAL A 46 0.44 -2.35 13.18
CA VAL A 46 0.32 -0.88 13.21
C VAL A 46 -0.35 -0.37 11.93
N ARG A 47 -0.04 -0.94 10.76
CA ARG A 47 -0.69 -0.57 9.49
C ARG A 47 -2.16 -0.96 9.44
N LEU A 48 -2.50 -2.17 9.89
CA LEU A 48 -3.88 -2.63 10.00
C LEU A 48 -4.71 -1.75 10.93
N ASN A 49 -4.10 -1.26 12.02
CA ASN A 49 -4.77 -0.42 13.01
C ASN A 49 -4.96 1.04 12.57
N ARG A 50 -4.31 1.49 11.49
CA ARG A 50 -4.47 2.88 10.98
C ARG A 50 -5.84 3.15 10.37
N GLY A 51 -6.66 2.12 10.14
CA GLY A 51 -8.02 2.26 9.64
C GLY A 51 -8.10 2.89 8.25
N MET A 52 -9.33 3.19 7.80
CA MET A 52 -9.55 3.90 6.55
C MET A 52 -9.26 5.39 6.78
N PRO A 53 -8.37 6.03 5.99
CA PRO A 53 -8.04 7.43 6.21
C PRO A 53 -9.30 8.28 6.03
N SER A 54 -9.60 9.11 7.04
CA SER A 54 -10.78 9.97 7.17
C SER A 54 -10.77 11.15 6.19
N LEU A 55 -10.50 10.88 4.92
CA LEU A 55 -10.72 11.83 3.84
C LEU A 55 -12.19 12.24 3.84
N GLU A 56 -12.47 13.48 3.44
CA GLU A 56 -13.83 13.97 3.22
C GLU A 56 -14.46 13.23 2.03
N TRP A 57 -14.85 11.97 2.23
CA TRP A 57 -15.40 11.14 1.16
C TRP A 57 -16.69 11.73 0.61
N LYS A 58 -17.32 12.68 1.32
CA LYS A 58 -18.55 13.36 0.89
C LYS A 58 -18.43 14.03 -0.48
N SER A 59 -17.24 14.48 -0.90
CA SER A 59 -17.00 15.09 -2.22
C SER A 59 -16.71 14.10 -3.35
N LEU A 60 -16.44 12.83 -3.03
CA LEU A 60 -16.17 11.78 -4.03
C LEU A 60 -17.46 11.14 -4.55
N ASP A 61 -17.48 10.75 -5.82
CA ASP A 61 -18.62 10.00 -6.39
C ASP A 61 -18.81 8.63 -5.70
N PRO A 62 -20.05 8.14 -5.55
CA PRO A 62 -20.34 6.85 -4.91
C PRO A 62 -19.58 5.67 -5.53
N GLY A 63 -19.37 5.68 -6.85
CA GLY A 63 -18.61 4.63 -7.56
C GLY A 63 -17.11 4.66 -7.23
N GLU A 64 -16.51 5.86 -7.13
CA GLU A 64 -15.10 6.02 -6.76
C GLU A 64 -14.86 5.61 -5.30
N ARG A 65 -15.82 5.88 -4.40
CA ARG A 65 -15.78 5.41 -3.01
C ARG A 65 -15.78 3.88 -2.93
N GLN A 66 -16.64 3.21 -3.69
CA GLN A 66 -16.73 1.74 -3.68
C GLN A 66 -15.46 1.08 -4.23
N GLY A 67 -14.85 1.68 -5.27
CA GLY A 67 -13.56 1.24 -5.79
C GLY A 67 -12.44 1.37 -4.75
N LEU A 68 -12.39 2.50 -4.04
CA LEU A 68 -11.40 2.76 -2.99
C LEU A 68 -11.56 1.81 -1.80
N THR A 69 -12.78 1.61 -1.30
CA THR A 69 -13.04 0.70 -0.17
C THR A 69 -12.73 -0.74 -0.52
N THR A 70 -13.08 -1.19 -1.73
CA THR A 70 -12.74 -2.53 -2.22
C THR A 70 -11.23 -2.74 -2.32
N ALA A 71 -10.50 -1.75 -2.83
CA ALA A 71 -9.05 -1.80 -2.92
C ALA A 71 -8.40 -1.89 -1.52
N ILE A 72 -8.91 -1.10 -0.56
CA ILE A 72 -8.45 -1.12 0.83
C ILE A 72 -8.76 -2.46 1.50
N LEU A 73 -9.97 -3.00 1.34
CA LEU A 73 -10.32 -4.32 1.87
C LEU A 73 -9.40 -5.41 1.33
N HIS A 74 -9.14 -5.41 0.01
CA HIS A 74 -8.22 -6.36 -0.60
C HIS A 74 -6.80 -6.25 -0.02
N VAL A 75 -6.30 -5.03 0.23
CA VAL A 75 -5.00 -4.80 0.89
C VAL A 75 -5.01 -5.38 2.32
N THR A 76 -6.05 -5.10 3.09
CA THR A 76 -6.21 -5.57 4.46
C THR A 76 -6.26 -7.09 4.55
N THR A 77 -6.98 -7.76 3.64
CA THR A 77 -7.01 -9.22 3.56
C THR A 77 -5.64 -9.79 3.20
N GLU A 78 -4.90 -9.16 2.27
CA GLU A 78 -3.52 -9.55 1.96
C GLU A 78 -2.58 -9.42 3.17
N TYR A 79 -2.73 -8.39 4.00
CA TYR A 79 -1.95 -8.23 5.23
C TYR A 79 -2.22 -9.36 6.24
N GLY A 80 -3.48 -9.81 6.36
CA GLY A 80 -3.83 -10.98 7.16
C GLY A 80 -3.08 -12.24 6.72
N TRP A 81 -3.00 -12.49 5.41
CA TRP A 81 -2.22 -13.61 4.87
C TRP A 81 -0.73 -13.50 5.16
N ILE A 82 -0.16 -12.29 5.09
CA ILE A 82 1.27 -12.07 5.37
C ILE A 82 1.57 -12.33 6.85
N ILE A 83 0.70 -11.88 7.76
CA ILE A 83 0.81 -12.21 9.19
C ILE A 83 0.78 -13.73 9.38
N GLY A 84 -0.15 -14.43 8.72
CA GLY A 84 -0.24 -15.89 8.77
C GLY A 84 1.06 -16.57 8.35
N ILE A 85 1.63 -16.16 7.21
CA ILE A 85 2.92 -16.69 6.72
C ILE A 85 4.03 -16.45 7.74
N ILE A 86 4.19 -15.21 8.23
CA ILE A 86 5.26 -14.89 9.19
C ILE A 86 5.07 -15.67 10.50
N ALA A 87 3.84 -15.81 10.98
CA ALA A 87 3.53 -16.59 12.18
C ALA A 87 3.92 -18.08 11.99
N THR A 88 3.60 -18.68 10.85
CA THR A 88 4.03 -20.05 10.53
C THR A 88 5.55 -20.18 10.52
N VAL A 89 6.27 -19.21 9.95
CA VAL A 89 7.74 -19.21 9.92
C VAL A 89 8.32 -19.03 11.32
N LEU A 90 7.76 -18.13 12.13
CA LEU A 90 8.16 -17.94 13.53
C LEU A 90 7.99 -19.21 14.34
N VAL A 91 6.83 -19.88 14.24
CA VAL A 91 6.60 -21.17 14.90
C VAL A 91 7.65 -22.19 14.45
N GLY A 92 7.90 -22.31 13.14
CA GLY A 92 8.92 -23.22 12.62
C GLY A 92 10.33 -22.93 13.14
N LEU A 93 10.74 -21.67 13.18
CA LEU A 93 12.04 -21.25 13.73
C LEU A 93 12.13 -21.54 15.23
N VAL A 94 11.08 -21.23 16.00
CA VAL A 94 11.03 -21.53 17.44
C VAL A 94 11.10 -23.04 17.69
N THR A 95 10.34 -23.85 16.95
CA THR A 95 10.42 -25.31 17.04
C THR A 95 11.83 -25.81 16.73
N LEU A 96 12.48 -25.28 15.69
CA LEU A 96 13.87 -25.61 15.37
C LEU A 96 14.82 -25.20 16.49
N THR A 97 14.67 -24.02 17.09
CA THR A 97 15.51 -23.61 18.23
C THR A 97 15.38 -24.53 19.44
N VAL A 98 14.18 -25.07 19.69
CA VAL A 98 13.93 -26.03 20.79
C VAL A 98 14.60 -27.37 20.54
N ILE A 99 14.60 -27.87 19.30
CA ILE A 99 15.38 -29.07 18.91
C ILE A 99 16.87 -28.82 19.14
N GLY A 100 17.33 -27.62 18.80
CA GLY A 100 18.69 -27.20 19.08
C GLY A 100 19.73 -27.72 18.08
N LYS A 101 20.91 -27.10 18.15
CA LYS A 101 22.00 -27.29 17.18
C LYS A 101 22.64 -28.68 17.25
N ALA A 102 22.71 -29.26 18.44
CA ALA A 102 23.32 -30.57 18.68
C ALA A 102 22.49 -31.70 18.04
N ASP A 103 21.18 -31.71 18.29
CA ASP A 103 20.26 -32.72 17.75
C ASP A 103 20.06 -32.56 16.23
N ALA A 104 20.11 -31.32 15.72
CA ALA A 104 20.07 -31.08 14.28
C ALA A 104 21.36 -31.49 13.55
N ALA A 105 22.50 -31.62 14.26
CA ALA A 105 23.77 -31.99 13.65
C ALA A 105 23.85 -33.48 13.28
N ILE A 106 23.15 -34.33 14.03
CA ILE A 106 23.08 -35.78 13.77
C ILE A 106 22.10 -36.13 12.64
N TRP A 107 21.33 -35.16 12.14
CA TRP A 107 20.41 -35.41 11.04
C TRP A 107 21.14 -35.77 9.75
N PRO A 108 20.54 -36.65 8.91
CA PRO A 108 21.03 -36.92 7.57
C PRO A 108 21.29 -35.63 6.78
N GLU A 109 22.33 -35.63 5.97
CA GLU A 109 22.74 -34.43 5.23
C GLU A 109 21.63 -33.87 4.33
N TRP A 110 20.84 -34.75 3.71
CA TRP A 110 19.71 -34.34 2.89
C TRP A 110 18.67 -33.56 3.72
N ILE A 111 18.32 -34.03 4.94
CA ILE A 111 17.38 -33.34 5.85
C ILE A 111 17.93 -31.98 6.27
N ARG A 112 19.23 -31.90 6.56
CA ARG A 112 19.88 -30.64 6.94
C ARG A 112 19.84 -29.61 5.81
N ARG A 113 20.16 -30.04 4.58
CA ARG A 113 20.14 -29.17 3.40
C ARG A 113 18.73 -28.74 3.04
N THR A 114 17.75 -29.65 3.08
CA THR A 114 16.34 -29.31 2.81
C THR A 114 15.79 -28.36 3.86
N THR A 115 16.12 -28.57 5.14
CA THR A 115 15.69 -27.67 6.22
C THR A 115 16.33 -26.29 6.08
N SER A 116 17.62 -26.21 5.77
CA SER A 116 18.31 -24.94 5.51
C SER A 116 17.69 -24.20 4.33
N GLY A 117 17.45 -24.90 3.21
CA GLY A 117 16.78 -24.35 2.03
C GLY A 117 15.35 -23.89 2.33
N ALA A 118 14.58 -24.66 3.10
CA ALA A 118 13.24 -24.29 3.51
C ALA A 118 13.24 -23.00 4.35
N VAL A 119 14.11 -22.91 5.36
CA VAL A 119 14.22 -21.72 6.20
C VAL A 119 14.63 -20.50 5.37
N GLY A 120 15.65 -20.64 4.51
CA GLY A 120 16.06 -19.56 3.60
C GLY A 120 14.96 -19.11 2.64
N SER A 121 14.21 -20.06 2.08
CA SER A 121 13.05 -19.80 1.22
C SER A 121 11.97 -19.02 1.95
N PHE A 122 11.60 -19.47 3.16
CA PHE A 122 10.55 -18.84 3.96
C PHE A 122 10.93 -17.45 4.43
N ILE A 123 12.17 -17.23 4.87
CA ILE A 123 12.66 -15.89 5.22
C ILE A 123 12.62 -14.96 4.00
N SER A 124 13.08 -15.45 2.86
CA SER A 124 13.06 -14.69 1.60
C SER A 124 11.65 -14.39 1.12
N LEU A 125 10.70 -15.31 1.35
CA LEU A 125 9.29 -15.08 1.08
C LEU A 125 8.75 -13.95 1.96
N CYS A 126 9.03 -13.98 3.27
CA CYS A 126 8.64 -12.92 4.19
C CYS A 126 9.21 -11.56 3.76
N ALA A 127 10.50 -11.49 3.40
CA ALA A 127 11.13 -10.28 2.92
C ALA A 127 10.52 -9.76 1.60
N ALA A 128 10.33 -10.64 0.61
CA ALA A 128 9.73 -10.29 -0.67
C ALA A 128 8.27 -9.81 -0.51
N ARG A 129 7.50 -10.46 0.37
CA ARG A 129 6.13 -10.03 0.68
C ARG A 129 6.09 -8.68 1.38
N MET A 130 6.99 -8.44 2.32
CA MET A 130 7.08 -7.14 2.98
C MET A 130 7.46 -6.01 2.01
N GLY A 131 8.39 -6.25 1.09
CA GLY A 131 8.71 -5.28 0.05
C GLY A 131 7.50 -4.95 -0.83
N TYR A 132 6.70 -5.95 -1.18
CA TYR A 132 5.45 -5.75 -1.92
C TYR A 132 4.41 -4.92 -1.13
N VAL A 133 4.28 -5.16 0.18
CA VAL A 133 3.41 -4.35 1.06
C VAL A 133 3.78 -2.88 1.00
N VAL A 134 5.08 -2.56 1.14
CA VAL A 134 5.56 -1.17 1.09
C VAL A 134 5.26 -0.53 -0.26
N TRP A 135 5.45 -1.26 -1.35
CA TRP A 135 5.14 -0.75 -2.69
C TRP A 135 3.64 -0.48 -2.88
N ARG A 136 2.79 -1.36 -2.34
CA ARG A 136 1.33 -1.21 -2.40
C ARG A 136 0.83 -0.04 -1.54
N ASP A 137 1.41 0.18 -0.36
CA ASP A 137 1.13 1.36 0.46
C ASP A 137 1.41 2.65 -0.34
N ILE A 138 2.53 2.72 -1.08
CA ILE A 138 2.88 3.87 -1.93
C ILE A 138 1.84 4.06 -3.04
N ASP A 139 1.37 2.99 -3.67
CA ASP A 139 0.36 3.09 -4.73
C ASP A 139 -1.01 3.53 -4.21
N VAL A 140 -1.41 3.11 -3.00
CA VAL A 140 -2.63 3.62 -2.35
C VAL A 140 -2.52 5.12 -2.09
N VAL A 141 -1.37 5.60 -1.59
CA VAL A 141 -1.12 7.03 -1.38
C VAL A 141 -1.15 7.80 -2.70
N ARG A 142 -0.59 7.25 -3.79
CA ARG A 142 -0.67 7.85 -5.13
C ARG A 142 -2.10 7.93 -5.65
N LEU A 143 -2.90 6.89 -5.41
CA LEU A 143 -4.32 6.87 -5.78
C LEU A 143 -5.10 7.93 -4.99
N GLN A 144 -4.88 8.01 -3.67
CA GLN A 144 -5.46 9.05 -2.82
C GLN A 144 -5.10 10.44 -3.31
N LYS A 145 -3.83 10.69 -3.63
CA LYS A 145 -3.38 11.97 -4.20
C LYS A 145 -4.14 12.31 -5.48
N ARG A 146 -4.24 11.37 -6.43
CA ARG A 146 -4.97 11.59 -7.70
C ARG A 146 -6.44 11.92 -7.49
N LEU A 147 -7.09 11.23 -6.55
CA LEU A 147 -8.50 11.47 -6.23
C LEU A 147 -8.71 12.84 -5.58
N ILE A 148 -7.83 13.25 -4.66
CA ILE A 148 -7.90 14.56 -4.00
C ILE A 148 -7.61 15.69 -4.99
N ASP A 149 -6.54 15.58 -5.77
CA ASP A 149 -6.17 16.57 -6.78
C ASP A 149 -7.29 16.70 -7.84
N GLY A 150 -7.92 15.58 -8.21
CA GLY A 150 -9.07 15.53 -9.11
C GLY A 150 -10.31 16.21 -8.53
N ALA A 151 -10.68 15.90 -7.29
CA ALA A 151 -11.82 16.53 -6.61
C ALA A 151 -11.62 18.05 -6.45
N GLY A 152 -10.43 18.49 -6.03
CA GLY A 152 -10.11 19.91 -5.93
C GLY A 152 -10.16 20.64 -7.27
N SER A 153 -9.78 19.97 -8.36
CA SER A 153 -9.92 20.54 -9.70
C SER A 153 -11.39 20.71 -10.10
N ARG A 154 -12.25 19.71 -9.86
CA ARG A 154 -13.70 19.81 -10.15
C ARG A 154 -14.35 20.93 -9.35
N GLU A 155 -14.06 21.03 -8.06
CA GLU A 155 -14.60 22.09 -7.20
C GLU A 155 -14.17 23.49 -7.68
N SER A 156 -12.90 23.64 -8.11
CA SER A 156 -12.41 24.90 -8.67
C SER A 156 -13.09 25.26 -10.01
N PHE A 157 -13.41 24.26 -10.83
CA PHE A 157 -14.14 24.45 -12.09
C PHE A 157 -15.60 24.85 -11.83
N GLU A 158 -16.30 24.16 -10.92
CA GLU A 158 -17.67 24.48 -10.54
C GLU A 158 -17.77 25.88 -9.89
N GLN A 159 -16.80 26.27 -9.07
CA GLN A 159 -16.74 27.64 -8.53
C GLN A 159 -16.55 28.69 -9.64
N GLN A 160 -15.69 28.41 -10.63
CA GLN A 160 -15.49 29.32 -11.76
C GLN A 160 -16.72 29.42 -12.66
N GLU A 161 -17.41 28.31 -12.90
CA GLU A 161 -18.65 28.26 -13.68
C GLU A 161 -19.75 29.08 -12.98
N ASN A 162 -19.96 28.86 -11.68
CA ASN A 162 -20.91 29.64 -10.88
C ASN A 162 -20.58 31.14 -10.85
N LEU A 163 -19.29 31.51 -10.77
CA LEU A 163 -18.86 32.91 -10.84
C LEU A 163 -19.06 33.50 -12.25
N ALA A 164 -18.87 32.72 -13.31
CA ALA A 164 -19.11 33.13 -14.68
C ALA A 164 -20.61 33.35 -14.93
N ASP A 165 -21.47 32.43 -14.49
CA ASP A 165 -22.93 32.56 -14.57
C ASP A 165 -23.42 33.76 -13.76
N GLY A 166 -22.89 33.98 -12.56
CA GLY A 166 -23.18 35.17 -11.76
C GLY A 166 -22.77 36.47 -12.46
N LYS A 167 -21.62 36.50 -13.12
CA LYS A 167 -21.19 37.65 -13.93
C LYS A 167 -22.08 37.87 -15.15
N VAL A 168 -22.45 36.82 -15.88
CA VAL A 168 -23.36 36.91 -17.04
C VAL A 168 -24.75 37.39 -16.61
N ALA A 169 -25.27 36.88 -15.50
CA ALA A 169 -26.53 37.32 -14.92
C ALA A 169 -26.49 38.81 -14.53
N ASN A 170 -25.40 39.26 -13.90
CA ASN A 170 -25.19 40.67 -13.55
C ASN A 170 -25.08 41.56 -14.80
N ILE A 171 -24.39 41.12 -15.86
CA ILE A 171 -24.30 41.85 -17.13
C ILE A 171 -25.68 41.94 -17.80
N ARG A 172 -26.45 40.85 -17.83
CA ARG A 172 -27.83 40.89 -18.33
C ARG A 172 -28.68 41.86 -17.52
N ALA A 173 -28.61 41.83 -16.20
CA ALA A 173 -29.35 42.76 -15.34
C ALA A 173 -28.92 44.23 -15.55
N ALA A 174 -27.63 44.48 -15.79
CA ALA A 174 -27.10 45.81 -16.06
C ALA A 174 -27.51 46.34 -17.45
N ASN A 175 -27.49 45.51 -18.49
CA ASN A 175 -27.91 45.88 -19.84
C ASN A 175 -29.43 46.11 -19.98
N VAL A 176 -30.25 45.72 -18.99
CA VAL A 176 -31.69 46.04 -18.96
C VAL A 176 -31.95 47.47 -18.45
N ARG A 177 -30.97 48.13 -17.80
CA ARG A 177 -31.06 49.59 -17.62
C ARG A 177 -30.69 50.27 -18.93
N ALA A 178 -31.71 50.66 -19.68
CA ALA A 178 -31.56 51.52 -20.85
C ALA A 178 -30.66 52.71 -20.47
N VAL A 179 -29.46 52.75 -21.04
CA VAL A 179 -28.64 53.96 -20.99
C VAL A 179 -29.48 55.04 -21.62
N ALA A 180 -29.91 56.01 -20.81
CA ALA A 180 -30.66 57.16 -21.29
C ALA A 180 -29.75 57.91 -22.27
N VAL A 181 -29.91 57.63 -23.56
CA VAL A 181 -29.27 58.38 -24.63
C VAL A 181 -29.84 59.78 -24.53
N GLN A 182 -29.08 60.70 -23.92
CA GLN A 182 -29.46 62.10 -23.92
C GLN A 182 -29.54 62.54 -25.38
N PRO A 183 -30.66 63.14 -25.83
CA PRO A 183 -30.79 63.58 -27.20
C PRO A 183 -29.63 64.54 -27.51
N PRO A 184 -28.98 64.42 -28.68
CA PRO A 184 -27.84 65.23 -29.01
C PRO A 184 -28.22 66.71 -28.88
N LYS A 185 -27.47 67.44 -28.05
CA LYS A 185 -27.64 68.87 -27.86
C LYS A 185 -27.48 69.54 -29.23
N ALA A 186 -28.57 70.07 -29.77
CA ALA A 186 -28.53 70.87 -30.98
C ALA A 186 -27.58 72.05 -30.73
N TRP A 187 -26.52 72.14 -31.52
CA TRP A 187 -25.64 73.29 -31.52
C TRP A 187 -26.26 74.36 -32.41
N GLY A 188 -26.85 75.38 -31.78
CA GLY A 188 -27.31 76.59 -32.47
C GLY A 188 -28.65 77.11 -31.93
N GLU A 189 -28.65 78.38 -31.53
CA GLU A 189 -29.86 79.21 -31.35
C GLU A 189 -30.62 79.36 -32.67
#